data_AF-A0A381W7N3-F1
#
_entry.id   AF-A0A381W7N3-F1
#
_cell.length_a   1.000
_cell.length_b   1.000
_cell.length_c   1.000
_cell.angle_alpha   90.00
_cell.angle_beta   90.00
_cell.angle_gamma   90.00
#
_symmetry.space_group_name_H-M   'P 1'
#
loop_
_entity.id
_entity.type
_entity.pdbx_description
1 polymer ?
#
loop_
_entity_poly.entity_id
_entity_poly.type
_entity_poly.pdbx_seq_one_letter_code
_entity_poly.pdbx_strand_id
1 'polypeptide(L)' 'MSKDLISRLNAGPVICAEGYLFAMERRGYLQAGAFVPEVVLEHPEVVTQLHREF' A
#
# COMPACT_ATOMS: atom_id res chain seq x y z
N MET A 1 2.15 21.98 5.73
CA MET A 1 2.33 20.71 6.49
C MET A 1 1.05 19.89 6.35
N SER A 2 1.18 18.59 6.08
CA SER A 2 0.03 17.68 6.18
C SER A 2 -0.50 17.69 7.61
N LYS A 3 -1.82 17.67 7.79
CA LYS A 3 -2.43 17.43 9.11
C LYS A 3 -2.08 16.01 9.57
N ASP A 4 -1.85 15.83 10.87
CA ASP A 4 -1.69 14.50 11.47
C ASP A 4 -3.00 13.70 11.41
N LEU A 5 -2.92 12.40 11.68
CA LEU A 5 -4.07 11.51 11.57
C LEU A 5 -5.21 11.90 12.52
N ILE A 6 -4.92 12.27 13.77
CA ILE A 6 -5.94 12.62 14.77
C ILE A 6 -6.68 13.88 14.33
N SER A 7 -5.95 14.91 13.87
CA SER A 7 -6.56 16.13 13.32
C SER A 7 -7.47 15.87 12.12
N ARG A 8 -7.14 14.88 11.27
CA ARG A 8 -7.98 14.50 10.12
C ARG A 8 -9.25 13.77 10.55
N LEU A 9 -9.13 12.79 11.44
CA LEU A 9 -10.26 12.01 11.96
C LEU A 9 -11.27 12.88 12.72
N ASN A 10 -10.80 13.88 13.47
CA ASN A 10 -11.67 14.84 14.15
C ASN A 10 -12.49 15.71 13.17
N ALA A 11 -12.00 15.91 11.94
CA ALA A 11 -12.70 16.69 10.91
C ALA A 11 -13.70 15.84 10.10
N GLY A 12 -13.57 14.52 10.11
CA GLY A 12 -14.43 13.61 9.34
C GLY A 12 -13.74 12.30 8.96
N PRO A 13 -14.42 11.45 8.19
CA PRO A 13 -13.87 10.16 7.77
C PRO A 13 -12.63 10.32 6.88
N VAL A 14 -11.69 9.39 7.02
CA VAL A 14 -10.48 9.30 6.20
C VAL A 14 -10.55 8.01 5.39
N ILE A 15 -10.35 8.13 4.08
CA ILE A 15 -10.23 6.97 3.18
C ILE A 15 -8.79 6.46 3.27
N CYS A 16 -8.64 5.17 3.54
CA CYS A 16 -7.36 4.47 3.56
C CYS A 16 -7.22 3.62 2.29
N ALA A 17 -6.03 3.64 1.69
CA ALA A 17 -5.65 2.68 0.67
C ALA A 17 -5.39 1.32 1.32
N GLU A 18 -5.87 0.25 0.69
CA GLU A 18 -5.81 -1.12 1.21
C GLU A 18 -5.43 -2.09 0.08
N GLY A 19 -5.20 -3.36 0.44
CA GLY A 19 -5.10 -4.44 -0.54
C GLY A 19 -3.74 -4.58 -1.22
N TYR A 20 -2.67 -4.01 -0.65
CA TYR A 20 -1.28 -4.19 -1.09
C TYR A 20 -0.94 -5.65 -1.41
N LEU A 21 -1.21 -6.56 -0.47
CA LEU A 21 -0.86 -7.98 -0.61
C LEU A 21 -1.53 -8.62 -1.82
N PHE A 22 -2.84 -8.46 -1.96
CA PHE A 22 -3.59 -9.04 -3.09
C PHE A 22 -3.28 -8.33 -4.41
N ALA A 23 -3.01 -7.02 -4.38
CA ALA A 23 -2.63 -6.30 -5.59
C ALA A 23 -1.27 -6.76 -6.12
N MET A 24 -0.30 -6.99 -5.23
CA MET A 24 1.02 -7.49 -5.61
C MET A 24 0.97 -8.98 -5.99
N GLU A 25 0.14 -9.78 -5.33
CA GLU A 25 -0.06 -11.20 -5.71
C GLU A 25 -0.65 -11.32 -7.12
N ARG A 26 -1.70 -10.56 -7.45
CA ARG A 26 -2.26 -10.53 -8.82
C ARG A 26 -1.28 -10.04 -9.88
N ARG A 27 -0.27 -9.24 -9.50
CA ARG A 27 0.79 -8.76 -10.39
C ARG A 27 1.98 -9.72 -10.48
N GLY A 28 1.95 -10.83 -9.73
CA GLY A 28 3.01 -11.84 -9.75
C GLY A 28 4.22 -11.51 -8.88
N TYR A 29 4.13 -10.49 -8.02
CA TYR A 29 5.22 -10.06 -7.12
C TYR A 29 5.13 -10.62 -5.71
N LEU A 30 3.99 -11.21 -5.35
CA LEU A 30 3.83 -11.94 -4.10
C LEU A 30 3.25 -13.33 -4.39
N GLN A 31 3.67 -14.29 -3.60
CA GLN A 31 3.09 -15.64 -3.62
C GLN A 31 2.15 -15.82 -2.41
N ALA A 32 0.97 -16.38 -2.67
CA ALA A 32 0.03 -16.78 -1.63
C ALA A 32 0.69 -17.76 -0.64
N GLY A 33 0.51 -17.48 0.66
CA GLY A 33 1.13 -18.23 1.74
C GLY A 33 2.05 -17.34 2.57
N ALA A 34 3.33 -17.28 2.20
CA ALA A 34 4.32 -16.56 3.00
C ALA A 34 4.19 -15.03 2.89
N PHE A 35 3.68 -14.50 1.77
CA PHE A 35 3.47 -13.07 1.54
C PHE A 35 4.68 -12.19 1.89
N VAL A 36 5.89 -12.72 1.68
CA VAL A 36 7.13 -12.02 2.00
C VAL A 36 7.30 -10.85 1.03
N PRO A 37 7.45 -9.60 1.49
CA PRO A 37 7.48 -8.43 0.63
C PRO A 37 8.86 -8.19 0.00
N GLU A 38 9.46 -9.22 -0.61
CA GLU A 38 10.76 -9.13 -1.29
C GLU A 38 10.74 -8.10 -2.42
N VAL A 39 9.58 -7.91 -3.06
CA VAL A 39 9.31 -6.86 -4.05
C VAL A 39 9.68 -5.45 -3.59
N VAL A 40 9.64 -5.15 -2.28
CA VAL A 40 10.04 -3.84 -1.75
C VAL A 40 11.54 -3.60 -1.92
N LEU A 41 12.34 -4.67 -1.88
CA LEU A 41 13.79 -4.61 -2.05
C LEU A 41 14.18 -4.78 -3.52
N GLU A 42 13.53 -5.70 -4.23
CA GLU A 42 13.89 -6.07 -5.60
C GLU A 42 13.32 -5.11 -6.66
N HIS A 43 12.08 -4.63 -6.43
CA HIS A 43 11.30 -3.83 -7.39
C HIS A 43 10.54 -2.67 -6.70
N PRO A 44 11.23 -1.76 -5.99
CA PRO A 44 10.60 -0.68 -5.22
C PRO A 44 9.74 0.26 -6.09
N GLU A 45 10.02 0.37 -7.39
CA GLU A 45 9.25 1.14 -8.35
C GLU A 45 7.82 0.61 -8.52
N VAL A 46 7.62 -0.71 -8.43
CA VAL A 46 6.31 -1.35 -8.57
C VAL A 46 5.43 -1.03 -7.36
N VAL A 47 6.02 -1.05 -6.16
CA VAL A 47 5.36 -0.67 -4.91
C VAL A 47 5.02 0.82 -4.91
N THR A 48 5.95 1.66 -5.39
CA THR A 48 5.71 3.10 -5.55
C THR A 48 4.56 3.38 -6.50
N GLN A 49 4.50 2.66 -7.62
CA GLN A 49 3.44 2.80 -8.61
C GLN A 49 2.08 2.38 -8.02
N LEU A 50 2.02 1.29 -7.25
CA LEU A 50 0.80 0.89 -6.54
C LEU A 50 0.28 2.01 -5.62
N HIS A 51 1.16 2.63 -4.83
CA HIS A 51 0.77 3.74 -3.93
C HIS A 51 0.39 5.04 -4.65
N ARG A 52 0.65 5.17 -5.96
CA ARG A 52 0.17 6.30 -6.77
C ARG A 52 -1.22 6.04 -7.36
N GLU A 53 -1.60 4.78 -7.49
CA GLU A 53 -2.88 4.36 -8.04
C GLU A 53 -4.02 4.39 -7.01
N PHE A 54 -3.67 4.38 -5.71
CA PHE A 54 -4.59 4.51 -4.58
C PHE A 54 -4.33 5.82 -3.83
#